data_AF-A0A202BJT9-F1
#
_entry.id   AF-A0A202BJT9-F1
#
_cell.length_a   1.000
_cell.length_b   1.000
_cell.length_c   1.000
_cell.angle_alpha   90.00
_cell.angle_beta   90.00
_cell.angle_gamma   90.00
#
_symmetry.space_group_name_H-M   'P 1'
#
loop_
_entity.id
_entity.type
_entity.pdbx_description
1 polymer ?
#
loop_
_entity_poly.entity_id
_entity_poly.type
_entity_poly.pdbx_seq_one_letter_code
_entity_poly.pdbx_strand_id
1 'polypeptide(L)'
;MRQAEIDQGKNPCFLAETKHIREADWTVAPLPRDLEDRRVEITGPVDRKMVINALNSGAKVFMADFEDANSPTWKNCIEGQ
;
A
#
# COMPACT_ATOMS: atom_id res chain seq x y z
N MET A 1 7.80 -21.06 -12.33
CA MET A 1 6.82 -19.95 -12.41
C MET A 1 5.71 -20.24 -11.42
N ARG A 2 5.43 -19.32 -10.49
CA ARG A 2 4.41 -19.53 -9.44
C ARG A 2 3.00 -19.72 -10.01
N GLN A 3 2.62 -18.94 -11.03
CA GLN A 3 1.30 -19.06 -11.66
C GLN A 3 1.07 -20.47 -12.23
N ALA A 4 2.02 -21.00 -13.00
CA ALA A 4 1.91 -22.32 -13.61
C ALA A 4 1.77 -23.47 -12.60
N GLU A 5 2.35 -23.33 -11.40
CA GLU A 5 2.19 -24.32 -10.33
C GLU A 5 0.77 -24.31 -9.74
N ILE A 6 0.21 -23.11 -9.56
CA ILE A 6 -1.16 -22.92 -9.10
C ILE A 6 -2.14 -23.47 -10.14
N ASP A 7 -1.91 -23.18 -11.43
CA ASP A 7 -2.70 -23.71 -12.53
C ASP A 7 -2.67 -25.26 -12.59
N GLN A 8 -1.59 -25.87 -12.09
CA GLN A 8 -1.45 -27.33 -11.92
C GLN A 8 -2.05 -27.87 -10.60
N GLY A 9 -2.82 -27.04 -9.88
CA GLY A 9 -3.53 -27.43 -8.65
C GLY A 9 -2.72 -27.28 -7.36
N LYS A 10 -1.51 -26.70 -7.41
CA LYS A 10 -0.75 -26.38 -6.18
C LYS A 10 -1.26 -25.07 -5.58
N ASN A 11 -2.32 -25.14 -4.79
CA ASN A 11 -2.87 -23.99 -4.09
C ASN A 11 -1.80 -23.30 -3.22
N PRO A 12 -1.83 -21.96 -3.10
CA PRO A 12 -0.95 -21.26 -2.18
C PRO A 12 -1.09 -21.79 -0.74
N CYS A 13 0.04 -22.06 -0.10
CA CYS A 13 0.13 -22.48 1.28
C CYS A 13 1.30 -21.75 1.99
N PHE A 14 1.32 -21.78 3.31
CA PHE A 14 2.43 -21.23 4.08
C PHE A 14 3.73 -21.99 3.78
N LEU A 15 4.81 -21.25 3.51
CA LEU A 15 6.11 -21.85 3.25
C LEU A 15 6.67 -22.49 4.53
N ALA A 16 7.17 -23.72 4.41
CA ALA A 16 7.81 -24.42 5.53
C ALA A 16 9.13 -23.74 5.93
N GLU A 17 9.90 -23.24 4.95
CA GLU A 17 11.20 -22.60 5.16
C GLU A 17 11.11 -21.32 6.02
N THR A 18 9.99 -20.58 5.95
CA THR A 18 9.78 -19.36 6.75
C THR A 18 9.01 -19.59 8.04
N LYS A 19 8.79 -20.86 8.45
CA LYS A 19 8.08 -21.20 9.69
C LYS A 19 8.75 -20.57 10.92
N HIS A 20 10.08 -20.61 10.98
CA HIS A 20 10.85 -20.04 12.06
C HIS A 20 10.66 -18.52 12.23
N ILE A 21 10.37 -17.77 11.16
CA ILE A 21 10.06 -16.33 11.24
C ILE A 21 8.67 -16.12 11.83
N ARG A 22 7.69 -16.95 11.46
CA ARG A 22 6.30 -16.83 11.95
C ARG A 22 6.15 -17.21 13.43
N GLU A 23 7.02 -18.09 13.92
CA GLU A 23 7.01 -18.60 15.29
C GLU A 23 8.01 -17.90 16.22
N ALA A 24 8.87 -17.02 15.70
CA ALA A 24 9.81 -16.26 16.50
C ALA A 24 9.15 -15.02 17.14
N ASP A 25 9.64 -14.64 18.32
CA ASP A 25 9.24 -13.42 19.00
C ASP A 25 9.98 -12.21 18.40
N TRP A 26 9.33 -11.53 17.45
CA TRP A 26 9.84 -10.28 16.88
C TRP A 26 8.68 -9.30 16.65
N THR A 27 9.05 -8.02 16.56
CA THR A 27 8.11 -6.95 16.21
C THR A 27 8.76 -6.04 15.18
N VAL A 28 7.93 -5.29 14.45
CA VAL A 28 8.42 -4.21 13.58
C VAL A 28 9.09 -3.12 14.43
N ALA A 29 9.85 -2.24 13.80
CA ALA A 29 10.38 -1.06 14.48
C ALA A 29 9.25 -0.19 15.08
N PRO A 30 9.53 0.60 16.13
CA PRO A 30 8.55 1.51 16.71
C PRO A 30 7.90 2.42 15.67
N LEU A 31 6.59 2.63 15.80
CA LEU A 31 5.85 3.50 14.90
C LEU A 31 6.13 4.98 15.19
N PRO A 32 6.31 5.82 14.16
CA PRO A 32 6.17 7.27 14.27
C PRO A 32 4.80 7.66 14.84
N ARG A 33 4.74 8.72 15.66
CA ARG A 33 3.51 9.16 16.36
C ARG A 33 2.35 9.49 15.41
N ASP A 34 2.65 10.02 14.24
CA ASP A 34 1.67 10.36 13.19
C ASP A 34 1.03 9.12 12.54
N LEU A 35 1.64 7.94 12.66
CA LEU A 35 1.11 6.67 12.15
C LEU A 35 0.37 5.83 13.21
N GLU A 36 0.29 6.30 14.47
CA GLU A 36 -0.42 5.61 15.54
C GLU A 36 -1.96 5.67 15.36
N ASP A 37 -2.50 6.74 14.77
CA ASP A 37 -3.94 6.94 14.55
C ASP A 37 -4.27 6.99 13.06
N ARG A 38 -4.62 5.82 12.48
CA ARG A 38 -5.00 5.65 11.07
C ARG A 38 -6.47 5.24 10.90
N ARG A 39 -7.35 5.74 11.78
CA ARG A 39 -8.77 5.30 11.84
C ARG A 39 -9.56 5.45 10.53
N VAL A 40 -9.19 6.42 9.70
CA VAL A 40 -9.75 6.67 8.37
C VAL A 40 -8.62 7.15 7.46
N GLU A 41 -8.51 6.54 6.30
CA GLU A 41 -7.57 6.91 5.23
C GLU A 41 -8.35 7.18 3.96
N ILE A 42 -7.96 8.20 3.22
CA ILE A 42 -8.51 8.51 1.91
C ILE A 42 -7.45 8.22 0.84
N THR A 43 -7.87 7.66 -0.29
CA THR A 43 -7.01 7.40 -1.44
C THR A 43 -7.43 8.28 -2.60
N GLY A 44 -6.49 8.62 -3.49
CA GLY A 44 -6.82 9.42 -4.67
C GLY A 44 -5.60 9.75 -5.52
N PRO A 45 -5.82 10.17 -6.78
CA PRO A 45 -4.74 10.46 -7.70
C PRO A 45 -3.96 11.71 -7.27
N VAL A 46 -2.77 11.85 -7.84
CA VAL A 46 -1.87 13.00 -7.63
C VAL A 46 -2.23 14.26 -8.42
N ASP A 47 -3.47 14.37 -8.90
CA ASP A 47 -3.99 15.62 -9.46
C ASP A 47 -4.02 16.71 -8.38
N ARG A 48 -3.59 17.93 -8.73
CA ARG A 48 -3.43 19.05 -7.79
C ARG A 48 -4.70 19.34 -6.98
N LYS A 49 -5.87 19.31 -7.60
CA LYS A 49 -7.13 19.60 -6.89
C LYS A 49 -7.49 18.44 -5.96
N MET A 50 -7.27 17.20 -6.39
CA MET A 50 -7.52 16.01 -5.59
C MET A 50 -6.62 15.93 -4.36
N VAL A 51 -5.34 16.24 -4.50
CA VAL A 51 -4.39 16.30 -3.37
C VAL A 51 -4.88 17.29 -2.30
N ILE A 52 -5.29 18.50 -2.72
CA ILE A 52 -5.79 19.53 -1.80
C ILE A 52 -7.07 19.04 -1.10
N ASN A 53 -8.00 18.45 -1.83
CA ASN A 53 -9.26 17.98 -1.26
C ASN A 53 -9.04 16.81 -0.29
N ALA A 54 -8.15 15.88 -0.63
CA ALA A 54 -7.85 14.72 0.18
C ALA A 54 -7.19 15.11 1.52
N LEU A 55 -6.20 16.01 1.48
CA LEU A 55 -5.54 16.53 2.69
C LEU A 55 -6.50 17.33 3.59
N ASN A 56 -7.52 17.97 3.02
CA ASN A 56 -8.52 18.74 3.78
C ASN A 56 -9.76 17.93 4.17
N SER A 57 -9.81 16.62 3.87
CA SER A 57 -11.00 15.78 4.06
C SER A 57 -11.34 15.47 5.53
N GLY A 58 -10.38 15.66 6.45
CA GLY A 58 -10.47 15.20 7.83
C GLY A 58 -10.07 13.73 8.04
N ALA A 59 -9.70 13.01 6.98
CA ALA A 59 -9.03 11.71 7.10
C ALA A 59 -7.68 11.87 7.82
N LYS A 60 -7.21 10.80 8.49
CA LYS A 60 -5.93 10.81 9.21
C LYS A 60 -4.74 10.67 8.26
N VAL A 61 -4.94 9.96 7.16
CA VAL A 61 -3.92 9.71 6.14
C VAL A 61 -4.53 9.92 4.77
N PHE A 62 -3.72 10.48 3.85
CA PHE A 62 -3.99 10.49 2.43
C PHE A 62 -2.92 9.64 1.72
N MET A 63 -3.35 8.59 1.01
CA MET A 63 -2.49 7.84 0.10
C MET A 63 -2.55 8.49 -1.29
N ALA A 64 -1.50 9.25 -1.61
CA ALA A 64 -1.32 9.86 -2.92
C ALA A 64 -0.93 8.78 -3.94
N ASP A 65 -1.81 8.52 -4.90
CA ASP A 65 -1.73 7.34 -5.74
C ASP A 65 -1.12 7.61 -7.12
N PHE A 66 -0.09 6.84 -7.47
CA PHE A 66 0.52 6.76 -8.80
C PHE A 66 0.22 5.42 -9.50
N GLU A 67 -0.53 4.54 -8.85
CA GLU A 67 -0.90 3.20 -9.30
C GLU A 67 -2.35 3.22 -9.85
N ASP A 68 -3.28 2.49 -9.25
CA ASP A 68 -4.54 2.10 -9.88
C ASP A 68 -5.52 3.27 -10.09
N ALA A 69 -5.48 4.31 -9.26
CA ALA A 69 -6.33 5.49 -9.41
C ALA A 69 -5.74 6.56 -10.35
N ASN A 70 -4.51 6.39 -10.84
CA ASN A 70 -3.82 7.37 -11.67
C ASN A 70 -3.44 6.79 -13.04
N SER A 71 -3.92 7.40 -14.13
CA SER A 71 -3.39 7.08 -15.46
C SER A 71 -1.90 7.46 -15.52
N PRO A 72 -0.98 6.52 -15.77
CA PRO A 72 0.47 6.74 -15.62
C PRO A 72 1.06 7.43 -16.85
N THR A 73 0.44 8.53 -17.30
CA THR A 73 1.02 9.38 -18.34
C THR A 73 2.27 10.05 -17.78
N TRP A 74 3.27 10.30 -18.63
CA TRP A 74 4.47 11.04 -18.23
C TRP A 74 4.12 12.35 -17.52
N LYS A 75 3.14 13.08 -18.06
CA LYS A 75 2.64 14.33 -17.47
C LYS A 75 2.13 14.12 -16.04
N ASN A 76 1.23 13.16 -15.81
CA ASN A 76 0.68 12.90 -14.48
C ASN A 76 1.76 12.44 -13.49
N CYS A 77 2.69 11.60 -13.96
CA CYS A 77 3.79 11.13 -13.12
C CYS A 77 4.74 12.26 -12.72
N ILE A 78 5.03 13.21 -13.62
CA ILE A 78 5.93 14.33 -13.33
C ILE A 78 5.24 15.45 -12.58
N GLU A 79 3.99 15.80 -12.91
CA GLU A 79 3.26 16.87 -12.22
C GLU A 79 2.78 16.48 -10.81
N GLY A 80 2.72 15.17 -10.53
CA GLY A 80 2.35 14.66 -9.21
C GLY A 80 3.48 14.61 -8.17
N GLN A 81 4.75 14.79 -8.57
CA GLN A 81 5.92 14.81 -7.68
C GLN A 81 6.15 16.23 -7.11
#